data_AF-A0A3M4NTW0-F1
#
_entry.id   AF-A0A3M4NTW0-F1
#
_cell.length_a   1.000
_cell.length_b   1.000
_cell.length_c   1.000
_cell.angle_alpha   90.00
_cell.angle_beta   90.00
_cell.angle_gamma   90.00
#
_symmetry.space_group_name_H-M   'P 1'
#
loop_
_entity.id
_entity.type
_entity.pdbx_description
1 polymer ?
#
loop_
_entity_poly.entity_id
_entity_poly.type
_entity_poly.pdbx_seq_one_letter_code
_entity_poly.pdbx_strand_id
1 'polypeptide(L)'
;MAIAECDVPHHNHSLIVSWRHKGLRIFFETGSTSGIRADHSRRIAHVLMVLNRAKVPANINIPGWRLHPLRGELEGFWSITVNANWRIIFRFLETDVELVDYLDYH
;
A
#
# COMPACT_ATOMS: atom_id res chain seq x y z
N MET A 1 -2.99 -33.67 -20.50
CA MET A 1 -2.94 -33.02 -19.17
C MET A 1 -2.15 -31.73 -19.34
N ALA A 2 -2.81 -30.67 -19.77
CA ALA A 2 -2.17 -29.37 -19.97
C ALA A 2 -2.37 -28.55 -18.71
N ILE A 3 -1.28 -28.24 -18.02
CA ILE A 3 -1.24 -27.21 -16.99
C ILE A 3 -1.51 -25.87 -17.69
N ALA A 4 -2.59 -25.21 -17.30
CA ALA A 4 -2.82 -23.82 -17.67
C ALA A 4 -1.84 -22.97 -16.86
N GLU A 5 -0.74 -22.57 -17.48
CA GLU A 5 0.01 -21.42 -17.00
C GLU A 5 -0.91 -20.20 -17.19
N CYS A 6 -1.51 -19.73 -16.09
CA CYS A 6 -2.16 -18.44 -16.08
C CYS A 6 -1.10 -17.39 -16.39
N ASP A 7 -1.09 -16.91 -17.64
CA ASP A 7 -0.25 -15.81 -18.09
C ASP A 7 -0.66 -14.55 -17.30
N VAL A 8 0.07 -14.25 -16.23
CA VAL A 8 -0.15 -13.07 -15.40
C VAL A 8 0.45 -11.91 -16.19
N PRO A 9 -0.32 -10.92 -16.66
CA PRO A 9 0.24 -9.83 -17.45
C PRO A 9 1.28 -9.08 -16.62
N HIS A 10 2.53 -9.13 -17.10
CA HIS A 10 3.66 -8.41 -16.54
C HIS A 10 3.46 -6.91 -16.80
N HIS A 11 2.63 -6.26 -15.99
CA HIS A 11 2.65 -4.80 -15.90
C HIS A 11 3.95 -4.41 -15.19
N ASN A 12 4.99 -4.19 -15.99
CA ASN A 12 6.32 -3.74 -15.57
C ASN A 12 6.34 -2.27 -15.09
N HIS A 13 5.21 -1.76 -14.60
CA HIS A 13 5.06 -0.40 -14.10
C HIS A 13 4.62 -0.45 -12.63
N SER A 14 5.52 -0.07 -11.73
CA SER A 14 5.19 0.16 -10.33
C SER A 14 4.29 1.39 -10.24
N LEU A 15 3.05 1.24 -9.76
CA LEU A 15 2.17 2.39 -9.53
C LEU A 15 2.53 3.14 -8.25
N ILE A 16 3.28 2.53 -7.33
CA ILE A 16 3.85 3.28 -6.21
C ILE A 16 5.10 4.01 -6.69
N VAL A 17 5.04 5.34 -6.74
CA VAL A 17 6.10 6.19 -7.31
C VAL A 17 6.93 6.91 -6.26
N SER A 18 6.42 7.09 -5.03
CA SER A 18 7.20 7.72 -3.95
C SER A 18 6.79 7.28 -2.55
N TRP A 19 7.73 7.42 -1.62
CA TRP A 19 7.65 6.93 -0.24
C TRP A 19 8.02 8.03 0.73
N ARG A 20 7.22 8.24 1.78
CA ARG A 20 7.62 9.00 2.97
C ARG A 20 8.30 8.09 3.98
N HIS A 21 7.80 6.86 4.16
CA HIS A 21 8.36 5.90 5.09
C HIS A 21 9.48 5.07 4.46
N LYS A 22 10.75 5.36 4.81
CA LYS A 22 11.92 4.63 4.28
C LYS A 22 11.85 3.11 4.53
N GLY A 23 11.32 2.70 5.69
CA GLY A 23 11.20 1.29 6.02
C GLY A 23 10.17 0.53 5.18
N LEU A 24 9.10 1.22 4.72
CA LEU A 24 8.13 0.59 3.81
C LEU A 24 8.75 0.37 2.43
N ARG A 25 9.51 1.37 1.95
CA ARG A 25 10.24 1.26 0.69
C ARG A 25 11.20 0.07 0.69
N ILE A 26 12.04 -0.03 1.73
CA ILE A 26 12.97 -1.15 1.89
C ILE A 26 12.22 -2.49 1.91
N PHE A 27 11.13 -2.56 2.67
CA PHE A 27 10.31 -3.77 2.73
C PHE A 27 9.70 -4.13 1.37
N PHE A 28 9.20 -3.15 0.62
CA PHE A 28 8.63 -3.36 -0.71
C PHE A 28 9.66 -3.86 -1.72
N GLU A 29 10.85 -3.24 -1.73
CA GLU A 29 11.90 -3.53 -2.71
C GLU A 29 12.66 -4.84 -2.41
N THR A 30 12.80 -5.22 -1.13
CA THR A 30 13.72 -6.30 -0.71
C THR A 30 13.06 -7.40 0.14
N GLY A 31 11.86 -7.15 0.67
CA GLY A 31 11.23 -8.02 1.69
C GLY A 31 11.80 -7.86 3.11
N SER A 32 12.83 -7.02 3.31
CA SER A 32 13.43 -6.81 4.63
C SER A 32 12.47 -6.12 5.59
N THR A 33 12.26 -6.72 6.77
CA THR A 33 11.39 -6.17 7.82
C THR A 33 12.12 -5.19 8.76
N SER A 34 13.39 -4.88 8.53
CA SER A 34 14.21 -4.08 9.45
C SER A 34 13.69 -2.66 9.69
N GLY A 35 12.89 -2.13 8.76
CA GLY A 35 12.29 -0.80 8.85
C GLY A 35 10.80 -0.80 9.19
N ILE A 36 10.19 -1.93 9.50
CA ILE A 36 8.75 -2.02 9.82
C ILE A 36 8.53 -2.90 11.05
N ARG A 37 7.30 -2.87 11.57
CA ARG A 37 6.84 -3.84 12.56
C ARG A 37 6.71 -5.21 11.92
N ALA A 38 7.59 -6.14 12.31
CA ALA A 38 7.67 -7.47 11.70
C ALA A 38 6.37 -8.28 11.87
N ASP A 39 5.65 -8.10 12.98
CA ASP A 39 4.32 -8.65 13.23
C ASP A 39 3.26 -8.17 12.23
N HIS A 40 3.47 -7.02 11.59
CA HIS A 40 2.57 -6.47 10.56
C HIS A 40 3.00 -6.83 9.13
N SER A 41 4.16 -7.45 8.93
CA SER A 41 4.78 -7.70 7.62
C SER A 41 3.81 -8.31 6.59
N ARG A 42 3.08 -9.38 6.96
CA ARG A 42 2.11 -10.04 6.07
C ARG A 42 0.99 -9.08 5.63
N ARG A 43 0.47 -8.28 6.56
CA ARG A 43 -0.61 -7.33 6.27
C ARG A 43 -0.11 -6.18 5.40
N ILE A 44 1.06 -5.65 5.72
CA ILE A 44 1.72 -4.57 4.95
C ILE A 44 2.02 -5.05 3.53
N ALA A 45 2.57 -6.25 3.35
CA ALA A 45 2.87 -6.82 2.04
C ALA A 45 1.61 -6.89 1.16
N HIS A 46 0.50 -7.35 1.73
CA HIS A 46 -0.77 -7.41 1.01
C HIS A 46 -1.26 -6.01 0.62
N VAL A 47 -1.21 -5.03 1.53
CA VAL A 47 -1.61 -3.65 1.22
C VAL A 47 -0.75 -3.06 0.10
N LEU A 48 0.57 -3.18 0.18
CA LEU A 48 1.48 -2.64 -0.83
C LEU A 48 1.31 -3.31 -2.19
N MET A 49 1.08 -4.64 -2.23
CA MET A 49 0.82 -5.35 -3.47
C MET A 49 -0.45 -4.85 -4.18
N VAL A 50 -1.53 -4.61 -3.42
CA VAL A 50 -2.78 -4.11 -4.00
C VAL A 50 -2.64 -2.64 -4.40
N LEU A 51 -1.99 -1.80 -3.57
CA LEU A 51 -1.72 -0.40 -3.91
C LEU A 51 -0.91 -0.28 -5.20
N ASN A 52 0.09 -1.14 -5.39
CA ASN A 52 0.92 -1.15 -6.60
C ASN A 52 0.16 -1.53 -7.89
N ARG A 53 -1.12 -1.91 -7.79
CA ARG A 53 -2.00 -2.25 -8.91
C ARG A 53 -3.27 -1.40 -8.95
N ALA A 54 -3.44 -0.50 -7.99
CA ALA A 54 -4.64 0.33 -7.87
C ALA A 54 -4.47 1.63 -8.65
N LYS A 55 -5.38 1.89 -9.60
CA LYS A 55 -5.42 3.14 -10.36
C LYS A 55 -6.36 4.18 -9.76
N VAL A 56 -7.29 3.74 -8.91
CA VAL A 56 -8.30 4.59 -8.26
C VAL A 56 -8.61 4.05 -6.86
N PRO A 57 -9.10 4.88 -5.92
CA PRO A 57 -9.46 4.45 -4.57
C PRO A 57 -10.45 3.29 -4.51
N ALA A 58 -11.37 3.20 -5.47
CA ALA A 58 -12.36 2.12 -5.51
C ALA A 58 -11.72 0.72 -5.61
N ASN A 59 -10.54 0.59 -6.25
CA ASN A 59 -9.83 -0.69 -6.40
C ASN A 59 -9.32 -1.26 -5.07
N ILE A 60 -9.18 -0.41 -4.05
CA ILE A 60 -8.62 -0.74 -2.74
C ILE A 60 -9.66 -0.61 -1.62
N ASN A 61 -10.95 -0.47 -1.95
CA ASN A 61 -12.04 -0.48 -0.99
C ASN A 61 -12.38 -1.91 -0.52
N ILE A 62 -11.39 -2.57 0.09
CA ILE A 62 -11.47 -3.96 0.52
C ILE A 62 -12.08 -4.03 1.93
N PRO A 63 -13.05 -4.92 2.18
CA PRO A 63 -13.62 -5.11 3.51
C PRO A 63 -12.53 -5.32 4.59
N GLY A 64 -12.70 -4.64 5.72
CA GLY A 64 -11.75 -4.67 6.84
C GLY A 64 -10.54 -3.74 6.71
N TRP A 65 -10.30 -3.14 5.54
CA TRP A 65 -9.22 -2.16 5.36
C TRP A 65 -9.61 -0.76 5.84
N ARG A 66 -10.92 -0.51 5.98
CA ARG A 66 -11.49 0.76 6.47
C ARG A 66 -10.93 1.95 5.69
N LEU A 67 -10.92 1.83 4.37
CA LEU A 67 -10.46 2.89 3.48
C LEU A 67 -11.29 4.15 3.71
N HIS A 68 -10.63 5.28 3.95
CA HIS A 68 -11.29 6.58 4.04
C HIS A 68 -10.34 7.71 3.64
N PRO A 69 -10.86 8.81 3.05
CA PRO A 69 -10.07 10.00 2.81
C PRO A 69 -9.77 10.72 4.13
N LEU A 70 -8.59 11.34 4.20
CA LEU A 70 -8.16 12.21 5.30
C LEU A 70 -8.55 13.67 5.02
N ARG A 71 -8.49 14.51 6.06
CA ARG A 71 -8.90 15.92 6.03
C ARG A 71 -7.84 16.80 6.70
N GLY A 72 -7.96 18.11 6.54
CA GLY A 72 -7.03 19.09 7.13
C GLY A 72 -5.69 19.10 6.40
N GLU A 73 -4.58 19.08 7.14
CA GLU A 73 -3.22 19.10 6.55
C GLU A 73 -2.91 17.88 5.67
N LEU A 74 -3.69 16.80 5.82
CA LEU A 74 -3.60 15.58 5.01
C LEU A 74 -4.75 15.47 4.00
N GLU A 75 -5.39 16.57 3.63
CA GLU A 75 -6.37 16.58 2.56
C GLU A 75 -5.76 16.02 1.25
N GLY A 76 -6.53 15.17 0.56
CA GLY A 76 -6.05 14.42 -0.61
C GLY A 76 -5.33 13.10 -0.29
N PHE A 77 -4.99 12.84 0.97
CA PHE A 77 -4.53 11.52 1.40
C PHE A 77 -5.69 10.57 1.69
N TRP A 78 -5.38 9.28 1.60
CA TRP A 78 -6.23 8.16 1.98
C TRP A 78 -5.55 7.38 3.09
N SER A 79 -6.35 6.69 3.89
CA SER A 79 -5.87 5.88 5.01
C SER A 79 -6.44 4.47 4.95
N ILE A 80 -5.58 3.48 5.17
CA ILE A 80 -5.94 2.07 5.35
C ILE A 80 -5.48 1.61 6.74
N THR A 81 -6.33 0.83 7.41
CA THR A 81 -5.99 0.17 8.67
C THR A 81 -5.09 -1.05 8.46
N VAL A 82 -3.94 -1.04 9.14
CA VAL A 82 -3.03 -2.20 9.22
C VAL A 82 -3.40 -3.07 10.42
N ASN A 83 -3.26 -2.53 11.63
CA ASN A 83 -3.59 -3.18 12.90
C ASN A 83 -3.85 -2.12 13.98
N ALA A 84 -4.94 -2.24 14.73
CA ALA A 84 -5.30 -1.31 15.81
C ALA A 84 -5.17 0.16 15.39
N ASN A 85 -4.13 0.86 15.85
CA ASN A 85 -3.87 2.29 15.56
C ASN A 85 -2.96 2.52 14.36
N TRP A 86 -2.34 1.46 13.84
CA TRP A 86 -1.41 1.56 12.71
C TRP A 86 -2.15 1.77 11.39
N ARG A 87 -1.68 2.75 10.62
CA ARG A 87 -2.21 3.13 9.33
C ARG A 87 -1.12 3.13 8.27
N ILE A 88 -1.50 2.75 7.06
CA ILE A 88 -0.79 3.17 5.85
C ILE A 88 -1.57 4.33 5.25
N ILE A 89 -0.90 5.44 5.03
CA ILE A 89 -1.47 6.60 4.33
C ILE A 89 -0.75 6.84 3.02
N PHE A 90 -1.44 7.37 2.04
CA PHE A 90 -0.91 7.59 0.69
C PHE A 90 -1.82 8.57 -0.06
N ARG A 91 -1.34 9.09 -1.18
CA ARG A 91 -2.12 9.95 -2.08
C ARG A 91 -2.17 9.32 -3.47
N PHE A 92 -3.29 9.51 -4.17
CA PHE A 92 -3.36 9.23 -5.59
C PHE A 92 -2.93 10.46 -6.38
N LEU A 93 -2.03 10.26 -7.34
CA LEU A 93 -1.64 11.23 -8.36
C LEU A 93 -2.07 10.64 -9.71
N GLU A 94 -3.24 11.05 -10.21
CA GLU A 94 -3.90 10.41 -11.35
C GLU A 94 -4.08 8.90 -11.13
N THR A 95 -3.28 8.06 -11.80
CA THR A 95 -3.29 6.60 -11.66
C THR A 95 -2.19 6.05 -10.75
N ASP A 96 -1.27 6.90 -10.30
CA ASP A 96 -0.14 6.52 -9.46
C ASP A 96 -0.46 6.76 -7.98
N VAL A 97 0.33 6.10 -7.13
CA VAL A 97 0.29 6.21 -5.67
C VAL A 97 1.59 6.84 -5.18
N GLU A 98 1.48 7.95 -4.49
CA GLU A 98 2.63 8.71 -3.98
C GLU A 98 2.60 8.89 -2.46
N LEU A 99 3.76 9.27 -1.91
CA LEU A 99 3.95 9.69 -0.52
C LEU A 99 3.49 8.63 0.48
N VAL A 100 3.71 7.35 0.14
CA VAL A 100 3.28 6.23 0.99
C VAL A 100 4.00 6.28 2.33
N ASP A 101 3.23 6.29 3.41
CA ASP A 101 3.69 6.40 4.78
C ASP A 101 3.08 5.33 5.68
N TYR A 102 3.72 5.08 6.83
CA TYR A 102 3.31 4.09 7.82
C TYR A 102 3.42 4.69 9.22
N LEU A 103 2.28 4.89 9.87
CA LEU A 103 2.16 5.71 11.07
C LEU A 103 1.40 4.95 12.16
N ASP A 104 1.79 5.17 13.41
CA ASP A 104 0.95 4.89 14.56
C ASP A 104 0.17 6.16 14.90
N TYR A 105 -1.12 6.02 15.22
CA TYR A 105 -2.00 7.15 15.57
C TYR A 105 -1.93 7.48 17.07
N HIS A 106 -0.81 7.19 17.74
CA HIS A 106 -0.57 7.48 19.16
C HIS A 106 0.77 8.19 19.34
#